data_AF-A0A932XXQ3-F1
#
_entry.id   AF-A0A932XXQ3-F1
#
_cell.length_a   1.000
_cell.length_b   1.000
_cell.length_c   1.000
_cell.angle_alpha   90.00
_cell.angle_beta   90.00
_cell.angle_gamma   90.00
#
_symmetry.space_group_name_H-M   'P 1'
#
loop_
_entity.id
_entity.type
_entity.pdbx_description
1 polymer ?
#
loop_
_entity_poly.entity_id
_entity_poly.type
_entity_poly.pdbx_seq_one_letter_code
_entity_poly.pdbx_strand_id
1 'polypeptide(L)'
;MQIAWEEVETHPIERGQSVAEYMASLPNVEKSIEPDNGCVGCMDGGLGQGTRQNPKCGIRVGGSGMLLKGEAEDRYIEWLHGQGAHTLTSHPTCGAALRYTVEVLTEQLTKGGDSRQEAERKAIKMAPALAEKWGSQRVEALAQKAGLKYQHITELARPMNFHPEWAIYVVEGTDFYPLNDDRLPFGFVVSDLPNNRQHVSDQILIAAKIAFSEHGWGSRFSAHAPFLVVLMGASVESATQMATEYQSVKEKYRDLVRMDLVDRSQLVDPTRVRT
;
A
#
# COMPACT_ATOMS: atom_id res chain seq x y z
N MET A 1 -3.18 -2.84 19.99
CA MET A 1 -1.91 -2.21 20.41
C MET A 1 -2.01 -0.74 20.06
N GLN A 2 -1.93 0.17 21.03
CA GLN A 2 -1.84 1.61 20.76
C GLN A 2 -0.37 1.95 20.51
N ILE A 3 -0.04 2.42 19.31
CA ILE A 3 1.32 2.89 18.98
C ILE A 3 1.48 4.28 19.61
N ALA A 4 2.50 4.45 20.46
CA ALA A 4 2.87 5.77 20.96
C ALA A 4 3.55 6.55 19.82
N TRP A 5 2.81 7.44 19.15
CA TRP A 5 3.29 8.15 17.96
C TRP A 5 4.51 9.03 18.20
N GLU A 6 4.74 9.44 19.43
CA GLU A 6 5.92 10.20 19.87
C GLU A 6 7.22 9.37 19.74
N GLU A 7 7.13 8.04 19.73
CA GLU A 7 8.29 7.13 19.56
C GLU A 7 8.59 6.80 18.08
N VAL A 8 7.66 7.11 17.16
CA VAL A 8 7.82 6.86 15.70
C VAL A 8 8.69 7.93 15.02
N GLU A 9 9.29 8.82 15.81
CA GLU A 9 10.12 9.92 15.31
C GLU A 9 11.51 9.48 14.82
N THR A 10 12.05 8.38 15.31
CA THR A 10 13.38 7.92 14.87
C THR A 10 13.24 6.84 13.81
N HIS A 11 13.96 6.99 12.69
CA HIS A 11 14.08 5.93 11.69
C HIS A 11 14.68 4.69 12.37
N PRO A 12 14.01 3.53 12.37
CA PRO A 12 14.41 2.39 13.19
C PRO A 12 15.67 1.68 12.67
N ILE A 13 16.05 1.92 11.41
CA ILE A 13 17.23 1.33 10.77
C ILE A 13 18.39 2.32 10.86
N GLU A 14 19.53 1.84 11.36
CA GLU A 14 20.74 2.64 11.52
C GLU A 14 21.35 3.06 10.18
N ARG A 15 22.11 4.15 10.21
CA ARG A 15 22.79 4.64 9.00
C ARG A 15 23.77 3.61 8.48
N GLY A 16 23.57 3.18 7.22
CA GLY A 16 24.42 2.20 6.55
C GLY A 16 23.97 0.75 6.71
N GLN A 17 23.03 0.47 7.63
CA GLN A 17 22.39 -0.83 7.73
C GLN A 17 21.34 -0.99 6.61
N SER A 18 21.36 -2.15 5.95
CA SER A 18 20.31 -2.52 4.98
C SER A 18 19.04 -2.98 5.69
N VAL A 19 17.88 -2.81 5.04
CA VAL A 19 16.61 -3.34 5.56
C VAL A 19 16.68 -4.87 5.74
N ALA A 20 17.37 -5.60 4.86
CA ALA A 20 17.52 -7.05 4.97
C ALA A 20 18.26 -7.45 6.26
N GLU A 21 19.41 -6.85 6.54
CA GLU A 21 20.17 -7.09 7.77
C GLU A 21 19.34 -6.73 9.01
N TYR A 22 18.63 -5.60 8.95
CA TYR A 22 17.76 -5.17 10.03
C TYR A 22 16.65 -6.20 10.30
N MET A 23 15.87 -6.55 9.28
CA MET A 23 14.77 -7.52 9.38
C MET A 23 15.25 -8.88 9.88
N ALA A 24 16.41 -9.35 9.40
CA ALA A 24 17.00 -10.61 9.82
C ALA A 24 17.45 -10.62 11.29
N SER A 25 17.70 -9.44 11.87
CA SER A 25 18.03 -9.30 13.30
C SER A 25 16.81 -9.24 14.22
N LEU A 26 15.61 -8.99 13.67
CA LEU A 26 14.39 -8.89 14.46
C LEU A 26 13.96 -10.27 14.96
N PRO A 27 13.78 -10.45 16.28
CA PRO A 27 13.35 -11.74 16.79
C PRO A 27 11.87 -11.94 16.47
N ASN A 28 11.55 -13.04 15.79
CA ASN A 28 10.21 -13.38 15.31
C ASN A 28 9.73 -12.62 14.04
N VAL A 29 10.64 -12.14 13.19
CA VAL A 29 10.26 -11.48 11.92
C VAL A 29 9.37 -12.35 11.03
N GLU A 30 9.47 -13.67 11.14
CA GLU A 30 8.65 -14.63 10.43
C GLU A 30 7.15 -14.50 10.74
N LYS A 31 6.77 -13.92 11.90
CA LYS A 31 5.36 -13.61 12.21
C LYS A 31 4.78 -12.52 11.33
N SER A 32 5.63 -11.71 10.70
CA SER A 32 5.21 -10.76 9.66
C SER A 32 5.04 -11.45 8.30
N ILE A 33 5.31 -12.76 8.20
CA ILE A 33 5.13 -13.57 7.00
C ILE A 33 4.13 -14.69 7.30
N GLU A 34 2.85 -14.39 7.19
CA GLU A 34 1.76 -15.32 7.46
C GLU A 34 0.90 -15.47 6.19
N PRO A 35 0.73 -16.66 5.61
CA PRO A 35 -0.16 -16.82 4.46
C PRO A 35 -1.61 -16.49 4.84
N ASP A 36 -2.16 -15.39 4.33
CA ASP A 36 -3.60 -15.11 4.38
C ASP A 36 -4.02 -14.31 3.15
N ASN A 37 -4.36 -15.06 2.10
CA ASN A 37 -4.81 -14.50 0.83
C ASN A 37 -6.31 -14.23 0.84
N GLY A 38 -6.98 -14.45 1.97
CA GLY A 38 -8.43 -14.44 2.05
C GLY A 38 -9.04 -13.04 1.96
N CYS A 39 -8.30 -12.04 2.42
CA CYS A 39 -8.70 -10.65 2.38
C CYS A 39 -7.81 -9.79 1.48
N VAL A 40 -8.47 -8.88 0.77
CA VAL A 40 -7.88 -7.84 -0.05
C VAL A 40 -8.14 -6.48 0.59
N GLY A 41 -7.12 -5.64 0.71
CA GLY A 41 -7.21 -4.31 1.29
C GLY A 41 -6.40 -3.24 0.58
N CYS A 42 -6.57 -2.00 1.02
CA CYS A 42 -5.81 -0.85 0.54
C CYS A 42 -4.33 -0.99 0.91
N MET A 43 -3.41 -0.37 0.16
CA MET A 43 -1.98 -0.34 0.51
C MET A 43 -1.63 0.42 1.80
N ASP A 44 -2.60 1.08 2.42
CA ASP A 44 -2.48 1.94 3.62
C ASP A 44 -1.84 1.23 4.82
N GLY A 45 -0.76 1.78 5.39
CA GLY A 45 -0.05 1.17 6.51
C GLY A 45 -0.90 1.00 7.78
N GLY A 46 -2.02 1.72 7.88
CA GLY A 46 -3.00 1.61 8.97
C GLY A 46 -3.86 0.35 8.97
N LEU A 47 -3.78 -0.48 7.93
CA LEU A 47 -4.59 -1.69 7.80
C LEU A 47 -3.74 -2.95 8.08
N GLY A 48 -4.34 -3.95 8.73
CA GLY A 48 -3.69 -5.26 8.98
C GLY A 48 -3.43 -5.61 10.44
N GLN A 49 -4.16 -5.04 11.42
CA GLN A 49 -4.02 -5.41 12.83
C GLN A 49 -4.64 -6.77 13.19
N GLY A 50 -5.38 -7.42 12.28
CA GLY A 50 -6.02 -8.70 12.54
C GLY A 50 -7.14 -8.64 13.58
N THR A 51 -7.85 -7.53 13.65
CA THR A 51 -9.04 -7.40 14.50
C THR A 51 -10.29 -7.78 13.71
N ARG A 52 -11.41 -8.03 14.41
CA ARG A 52 -12.70 -8.29 13.74
C ARG A 52 -13.12 -7.15 12.80
N GLN A 53 -12.72 -5.92 13.12
CA GLN A 53 -13.06 -4.73 12.34
C GLN A 53 -11.99 -4.36 11.31
N ASN A 54 -10.77 -4.87 11.45
CA ASN A 54 -9.63 -4.64 10.56
C ASN A 54 -8.93 -6.00 10.30
N PRO A 55 -9.50 -6.82 9.39
CA PRO A 55 -8.97 -8.15 9.10
C PRO A 55 -7.53 -8.06 8.58
N LYS A 56 -6.76 -9.12 8.80
CA LYS A 56 -5.48 -9.29 8.11
C LYS A 56 -5.82 -9.49 6.62
N CYS A 57 -5.32 -8.61 5.77
CA CYS A 57 -5.49 -8.71 4.32
C CYS A 57 -4.14 -8.87 3.68
N GLY A 58 -3.89 -10.02 3.06
CA GLY A 58 -2.59 -10.34 2.49
C GLY A 58 -2.38 -9.75 1.11
N ILE A 59 -3.47 -9.47 0.41
CA ILE A 59 -3.44 -8.79 -0.88
C ILE A 59 -3.65 -7.29 -0.64
N ARG A 60 -2.71 -6.48 -1.10
CA ARG A 60 -2.63 -5.06 -0.80
C ARG A 60 -2.48 -4.24 -2.07
N VAL A 61 -3.54 -3.52 -2.44
CA VAL A 61 -3.58 -2.71 -3.66
C VAL A 61 -4.22 -1.37 -3.33
N GLY A 62 -3.73 -0.26 -3.87
CA GLY A 62 -4.26 1.08 -3.65
C GLY A 62 -5.78 1.13 -3.81
N GLY A 63 -6.48 1.50 -2.74
CA GLY A 63 -7.95 1.52 -2.70
C GLY A 63 -8.62 0.18 -2.98
N SER A 64 -7.94 -0.94 -2.70
CA SER A 64 -8.42 -2.30 -2.97
C SER A 64 -8.75 -2.53 -4.46
N GLY A 65 -8.05 -1.83 -5.36
CA GLY A 65 -8.27 -1.92 -6.80
C GLY A 65 -9.41 -1.05 -7.35
N MET A 66 -10.05 -0.18 -6.54
CA MET A 66 -11.22 0.61 -6.96
C MET A 66 -11.00 1.51 -8.20
N LEU A 67 -9.75 1.88 -8.48
CA LEU A 67 -9.34 2.72 -9.61
C LEU A 67 -9.10 1.93 -10.90
N LEU A 68 -9.07 0.59 -10.84
CA LEU A 68 -8.98 -0.25 -12.04
C LEU A 68 -10.30 -0.18 -12.80
N LYS A 69 -10.22 -0.17 -14.14
CA LYS A 69 -11.37 -0.05 -15.06
C LYS A 69 -11.17 -0.98 -16.26
N GLY A 70 -12.26 -1.44 -16.87
CA GLY A 70 -12.23 -2.28 -18.07
C GLY A 70 -11.40 -3.56 -17.89
N GLU A 71 -10.60 -3.91 -18.89
CA GLU A 71 -9.78 -5.14 -18.91
C GLU A 71 -8.79 -5.24 -17.73
N ALA A 72 -8.33 -4.11 -17.18
CA ALA A 72 -7.45 -4.13 -16.01
C ALA A 72 -8.21 -4.54 -14.74
N GLU A 73 -9.48 -4.14 -14.61
CA GLU A 73 -10.36 -4.60 -13.53
C GLU A 73 -10.66 -6.09 -13.69
N ASP A 74 -10.97 -6.55 -14.91
CA ASP A 74 -11.30 -7.96 -15.16
C ASP A 74 -10.12 -8.89 -14.86
N ARG A 75 -8.91 -8.54 -15.31
CA ARG A 75 -7.68 -9.29 -15.00
C ARG A 75 -7.35 -9.28 -13.51
N TYR A 76 -7.64 -8.18 -12.82
CA TYR A 76 -7.46 -8.11 -11.38
C TYR A 76 -8.43 -9.05 -10.66
N ILE A 77 -9.70 -9.09 -11.05
CA ILE A 77 -10.70 -10.03 -10.49
C ILE A 77 -10.27 -11.48 -10.71
N GLU A 78 -9.84 -11.84 -11.92
CA GLU A 78 -9.34 -13.18 -12.24
C GLU A 78 -8.13 -13.54 -11.36
N TRP A 79 -7.19 -12.61 -11.21
CA TRP A 79 -6.03 -12.81 -10.34
C TRP A 79 -6.45 -13.00 -8.87
N LEU A 80 -7.39 -12.20 -8.36
CA LEU A 80 -7.92 -12.36 -6.99
C LEU A 80 -8.50 -13.76 -6.76
N HIS A 81 -9.25 -14.30 -7.72
CA HIS A 81 -9.75 -15.68 -7.65
C HIS A 81 -8.62 -16.70 -7.64
N GLY A 82 -7.61 -16.52 -8.49
CA GLY A 82 -6.42 -17.37 -8.52
C GLY A 82 -5.64 -17.37 -7.20
N GLN A 83 -5.70 -16.27 -6.43
CA GLN A 83 -5.09 -16.18 -5.09
C GLN A 83 -5.97 -16.75 -3.97
N GLY A 84 -7.23 -17.09 -4.23
CA GLY A 84 -8.18 -17.56 -3.21
C GLY A 84 -8.79 -16.46 -2.35
N ALA A 85 -8.82 -15.22 -2.85
CA ALA A 85 -9.49 -14.10 -2.17
C ALA A 85 -10.98 -14.39 -2.02
N HIS A 86 -11.53 -14.03 -0.86
CA HIS A 86 -12.97 -14.16 -0.58
C HIS A 86 -13.57 -12.91 0.09
N THR A 87 -12.75 -11.94 0.46
CA THR A 87 -13.18 -10.67 1.05
C THR A 87 -12.43 -9.49 0.42
N LEU A 88 -13.16 -8.44 0.08
CA LEU A 88 -12.63 -7.16 -0.40
C LEU A 88 -13.03 -6.06 0.59
N THR A 89 -12.05 -5.26 1.01
CA THR A 89 -12.27 -4.25 2.06
C THR A 89 -12.15 -2.82 1.56
N SER A 90 -12.85 -1.90 2.19
CA SER A 90 -12.62 -0.46 2.07
C SER A 90 -12.37 0.15 3.45
N HIS A 91 -11.90 1.41 3.50
CA HIS A 91 -11.65 2.11 4.76
C HIS A 91 -11.91 3.62 4.59
N PRO A 92 -12.15 4.36 5.68
CA PRO A 92 -12.36 5.80 5.62
C PRO A 92 -11.06 6.54 5.29
N THR A 93 -11.17 7.80 4.87
CA THR A 93 -10.03 8.66 4.47
C THR A 93 -9.11 8.07 3.40
N CYS A 94 -9.64 7.21 2.53
CA CYS A 94 -8.87 6.60 1.44
C CYS A 94 -8.60 7.60 0.30
N GLY A 95 -7.32 7.86 -0.01
CA GLY A 95 -6.93 8.74 -1.11
C GLY A 95 -7.41 8.24 -2.49
N ALA A 96 -7.49 6.92 -2.69
CA ALA A 96 -8.04 6.34 -3.92
C ALA A 96 -9.54 6.64 -4.07
N ALA A 97 -10.29 6.65 -2.96
CA ALA A 97 -11.71 6.98 -2.95
C ALA A 97 -11.95 8.45 -3.31
N LEU A 98 -11.10 9.36 -2.80
CA LEU A 98 -11.13 10.77 -3.19
C LEU A 98 -10.88 10.93 -4.69
N ARG A 99 -9.84 10.28 -5.23
CA ARG A 99 -9.55 10.31 -6.66
C ARG A 99 -10.68 9.76 -7.51
N TYR A 100 -11.22 8.59 -7.15
CA TYR A 100 -12.38 8.00 -7.82
C TYR A 100 -13.55 8.98 -7.89
N THR A 101 -13.84 9.64 -6.76
CA THR A 101 -14.93 10.61 -6.65
C THR A 101 -14.71 11.84 -7.51
N VAL A 102 -13.48 12.38 -7.55
CA VAL A 102 -13.12 13.48 -8.46
C VAL A 102 -13.32 13.07 -9.93
N GLU A 103 -12.88 11.86 -10.32
CA GLU A 103 -13.05 11.37 -11.69
C GLU A 103 -14.54 11.26 -12.08
N VAL A 104 -15.36 10.63 -11.23
CA VAL A 104 -16.81 10.47 -11.49
C VAL A 104 -17.53 11.82 -11.56
N LEU A 105 -17.26 12.73 -10.62
CA LEU A 105 -17.86 14.07 -10.64
C LEU A 105 -17.45 14.87 -11.87
N THR A 106 -16.18 14.80 -12.26
CA THR A 106 -15.67 15.50 -13.46
C THR A 106 -16.40 15.02 -14.72
N GLU A 107 -16.60 13.71 -14.86
CA GLU A 107 -17.35 13.13 -15.97
C GLU A 107 -18.82 13.56 -15.96
N GLN A 108 -19.48 13.54 -14.79
CA GLN A 108 -20.89 13.94 -14.65
C GLN A 108 -21.09 15.42 -14.99
N LEU A 109 -20.25 16.30 -14.47
CA LEU A 109 -20.31 17.74 -14.72
C LEU A 109 -20.01 18.08 -16.19
N THR A 110 -19.04 17.41 -16.79
CA THR A 110 -18.72 17.57 -18.23
C THR A 110 -19.92 17.17 -19.10
N LYS A 111 -20.60 16.05 -18.79
CA LYS A 111 -21.86 15.65 -19.47
C LYS A 111 -22.98 16.66 -19.26
N GLY A 112 -22.94 17.42 -18.16
CA GLY A 112 -23.87 18.51 -17.84
C GLY A 112 -23.55 19.84 -18.55
N GLY A 113 -22.49 19.91 -19.35
CA GLY A 113 -22.14 21.09 -20.15
C GLY A 113 -21.00 21.94 -19.61
N ASP A 114 -20.43 21.60 -18.44
CA ASP A 114 -19.22 22.26 -17.96
C ASP A 114 -18.02 21.91 -18.85
N SER A 115 -17.09 22.87 -19.03
CA SER A 115 -15.78 22.52 -19.60
C SER A 115 -15.04 21.55 -18.66
N ARG A 116 -14.19 20.68 -19.21
CA ARG A 116 -13.45 19.69 -18.40
C ARG A 116 -12.67 20.34 -17.24
N GLN A 117 -12.02 21.48 -17.49
CA GLN A 117 -11.23 22.18 -16.48
C GLN A 117 -12.12 22.75 -15.35
N GLU A 118 -13.28 23.30 -15.71
CA GLU A 118 -14.25 23.80 -14.73
C GLU A 118 -14.86 22.67 -13.90
N ALA A 119 -15.25 21.58 -14.58
CA ALA A 119 -15.76 20.37 -13.96
C ALA A 119 -14.78 19.80 -12.93
N GLU A 120 -13.49 19.71 -13.28
CA GLU A 120 -12.44 19.23 -12.36
C GLU A 120 -12.28 20.14 -11.13
N ARG A 121 -12.28 21.47 -11.32
CA ARG A 121 -12.19 22.43 -10.19
C ARG A 121 -13.39 22.32 -9.25
N LYS A 122 -14.60 22.11 -9.78
CA LYS A 122 -15.82 21.87 -8.98
C LYS A 122 -15.75 20.51 -8.28
N ALA A 123 -15.36 19.46 -9.00
CA ALA A 123 -15.23 18.10 -8.49
C ALA A 123 -14.26 18.03 -7.30
N ILE A 124 -13.08 18.66 -7.38
CA ILE A 124 -12.10 18.71 -6.28
C ILE A 124 -12.70 19.29 -5.00
N LYS A 125 -13.57 20.31 -5.09
CA LYS A 125 -14.21 20.93 -3.92
C LYS A 125 -15.30 20.05 -3.32
N MET A 126 -16.04 19.33 -4.17
CA MET A 126 -17.17 18.50 -3.74
C MET A 126 -16.72 17.11 -3.24
N ALA A 127 -15.64 16.57 -3.81
CA ALA A 127 -15.23 15.20 -3.60
C ALA A 127 -14.96 14.83 -2.13
N PRO A 128 -14.34 15.67 -1.27
CA PRO A 128 -14.11 15.31 0.13
C PRO A 128 -15.38 14.91 0.89
N ALA A 129 -16.51 15.57 0.62
CA ALA A 129 -17.79 15.28 1.28
C ALA A 129 -18.46 13.98 0.78
N LEU A 130 -18.00 13.44 -0.36
CA LEU A 130 -18.60 12.28 -1.02
C LEU A 130 -17.67 11.07 -1.05
N ALA A 131 -16.37 11.29 -0.86
CA ALA A 131 -15.32 10.31 -1.09
C ALA A 131 -15.52 9.01 -0.32
N GLU A 132 -15.84 9.10 0.97
CA GLU A 132 -16.03 7.91 1.80
C GLU A 132 -17.20 7.06 1.28
N LYS A 133 -18.37 7.68 1.12
CA LYS A 133 -19.58 7.00 0.65
C LYS A 133 -19.40 6.41 -0.75
N TRP A 134 -18.86 7.19 -1.69
CA TRP A 134 -18.72 6.73 -3.07
C TRP A 134 -17.61 5.70 -3.22
N GLY A 135 -16.52 5.85 -2.47
CA GLY A 135 -15.44 4.86 -2.42
C GLY A 135 -15.91 3.53 -1.84
N SER A 136 -16.66 3.56 -0.73
CA SER A 136 -17.21 2.35 -0.11
C SER A 136 -18.17 1.63 -1.05
N GLN A 137 -19.08 2.36 -1.70
CA GLN A 137 -20.00 1.83 -2.70
C GLN A 137 -19.28 1.25 -3.93
N ARG A 138 -18.19 1.90 -4.36
CA ARG A 138 -17.38 1.42 -5.49
C ARG A 138 -16.68 0.10 -5.16
N VAL A 139 -16.10 -0.01 -3.96
CA VAL A 139 -15.46 -1.26 -3.53
C VAL A 139 -16.51 -2.36 -3.32
N GLU A 140 -17.68 -2.04 -2.77
CA GLU A 140 -18.79 -2.97 -2.65
C GLU A 140 -19.26 -3.50 -4.02
N ALA A 141 -19.41 -2.62 -5.01
CA ALA A 141 -19.75 -3.01 -6.37
C ALA A 141 -18.67 -3.89 -7.02
N LEU A 142 -17.38 -3.59 -6.76
CA LEU A 142 -16.27 -4.41 -7.22
C LEU A 142 -16.28 -5.80 -6.57
N ALA A 143 -16.55 -5.86 -5.26
CA ALA A 143 -16.69 -7.12 -4.52
C ALA A 143 -17.84 -7.96 -5.08
N GLN A 144 -18.99 -7.34 -5.34
CA GLN A 144 -20.14 -8.01 -5.95
C GLN A 144 -19.81 -8.55 -7.35
N LYS A 145 -19.16 -7.75 -8.20
CA LYS A 145 -18.71 -8.18 -9.54
C LYS A 145 -17.76 -9.38 -9.45
N ALA A 146 -16.88 -9.39 -8.44
CA ALA A 146 -15.93 -10.47 -8.19
C ALA A 146 -16.53 -11.66 -7.41
N GLY A 147 -17.80 -11.62 -6.97
CA GLY A 147 -18.36 -12.67 -6.12
C GLY A 147 -17.68 -12.81 -4.75
N LEU A 148 -17.10 -11.71 -4.23
CA LEU A 148 -16.41 -11.64 -2.94
C LEU A 148 -17.32 -11.01 -1.88
N LYS A 149 -17.04 -11.30 -0.61
CA LYS A 149 -17.65 -10.56 0.51
C LYS A 149 -17.10 -9.14 0.54
N TYR A 150 -17.96 -8.19 0.89
CA TYR A 150 -17.56 -6.81 1.14
C TYR A 150 -17.50 -6.52 2.64
N GLN A 151 -16.48 -5.79 3.07
CA GLN A 151 -16.37 -5.27 4.44
C GLN A 151 -15.80 -3.85 4.46
N HIS A 152 -16.48 -2.94 5.16
CA HIS A 152 -15.92 -1.61 5.46
C HIS A 152 -15.19 -1.65 6.80
N ILE A 153 -13.91 -1.27 6.80
CA ILE A 153 -13.05 -1.14 7.98
C ILE A 153 -13.26 0.26 8.54
N THR A 154 -13.62 0.36 9.81
CA THR A 154 -13.92 1.65 10.46
C THR A 154 -12.76 2.20 11.29
N GLU A 155 -11.79 1.36 11.65
CA GLU A 155 -10.67 1.72 12.52
C GLU A 155 -9.33 1.43 11.84
N LEU A 156 -8.47 2.45 11.81
CA LEU A 156 -7.10 2.36 11.30
C LEU A 156 -6.12 2.34 12.47
N ALA A 157 -5.00 1.65 12.29
CA ALA A 157 -3.89 1.65 13.24
C ALA A 157 -3.19 3.00 13.35
N ARG A 158 -3.45 3.95 12.44
CA ARG A 158 -2.87 5.29 12.35
C ARG A 158 -3.93 6.40 12.54
N PRO A 159 -3.54 7.64 12.84
CA PRO A 159 -4.47 8.76 12.84
C PRO A 159 -5.06 8.98 11.44
N MET A 160 -6.36 9.26 11.37
CA MET A 160 -7.11 9.36 10.11
C MET A 160 -6.50 10.34 9.10
N ASN A 161 -6.01 11.49 9.57
CA ASN A 161 -5.53 12.58 8.72
C ASN A 161 -4.00 12.60 8.52
N PHE A 162 -3.29 11.57 8.97
CA PHE A 162 -1.83 11.52 8.94
C PHE A 162 -1.32 10.15 8.52
N HIS A 163 -0.26 10.16 7.71
CA HIS A 163 0.44 9.00 7.18
C HIS A 163 1.86 8.93 7.77
N PRO A 164 2.06 8.17 8.86
CA PRO A 164 3.35 8.03 9.55
C PRO A 164 4.30 7.04 8.86
N GLU A 165 3.98 6.58 7.65
CA GLU A 165 4.74 5.58 6.92
C GLU A 165 6.18 6.07 6.58
N TRP A 166 7.16 5.22 6.92
CA TRP A 166 8.59 5.37 6.64
C TRP A 166 9.07 4.49 5.49
N ALA A 167 8.24 3.51 5.09
CA ALA A 167 8.57 2.55 4.06
C ALA A 167 7.40 2.28 3.11
N ILE A 168 7.73 1.79 1.92
CA ILE A 168 6.84 1.05 1.04
C ILE A 168 7.41 -0.36 0.93
N TYR A 169 6.64 -1.36 1.34
CA TYR A 169 6.96 -2.77 1.12
C TYR A 169 6.29 -3.23 -0.18
N VAL A 170 7.08 -3.53 -1.20
CA VAL A 170 6.60 -4.14 -2.45
C VAL A 170 6.86 -5.63 -2.34
N VAL A 171 5.78 -6.42 -2.34
CA VAL A 171 5.82 -7.82 -1.92
C VAL A 171 5.43 -8.71 -3.08
N GLU A 172 6.37 -9.54 -3.53
CA GLU A 172 6.05 -10.66 -4.42
C GLU A 172 5.31 -11.73 -3.61
N GLY A 173 3.98 -11.72 -3.67
CA GLY A 173 3.12 -12.59 -2.88
C GLY A 173 2.08 -11.81 -2.05
N THR A 174 1.54 -12.47 -1.03
CA THR A 174 0.29 -12.08 -0.37
C THR A 174 0.29 -12.36 1.13
N ASP A 175 1.47 -12.39 1.75
CA ASP A 175 1.67 -12.96 3.08
C ASP A 175 2.49 -12.05 3.99
N PHE A 176 2.73 -10.79 3.61
CA PHE A 176 3.51 -9.85 4.43
C PHE A 176 2.64 -8.86 5.22
N TYR A 177 2.88 -8.80 6.53
CA TYR A 177 2.13 -8.03 7.52
C TYR A 177 3.07 -7.28 8.46
N PRO A 178 3.53 -6.07 8.11
CA PRO A 178 4.51 -5.35 8.91
C PRO A 178 3.98 -4.98 10.31
N LEU A 179 2.66 -4.89 10.51
CA LEU A 179 2.05 -4.58 11.81
C LEU A 179 2.10 -5.73 12.83
N ASN A 180 2.50 -6.93 12.42
CA ASN A 180 2.70 -8.05 13.36
C ASN A 180 4.01 -7.89 14.16
N ASP A 181 4.89 -6.98 13.78
CA ASP A 181 6.14 -6.65 14.46
C ASP A 181 6.27 -5.12 14.60
N ASP A 182 6.17 -4.62 15.83
CA ASP A 182 6.20 -3.18 16.14
C ASP A 182 7.56 -2.51 15.88
N ARG A 183 8.61 -3.30 15.61
CA ARG A 183 9.94 -2.79 15.28
C ARG A 183 10.12 -2.57 13.79
N LEU A 184 9.32 -3.21 12.94
CA LEU A 184 9.36 -2.93 11.52
C LEU A 184 8.94 -1.47 11.27
N PRO A 185 9.63 -0.75 10.36
CA PRO A 185 9.19 0.57 9.96
C PRO A 185 7.72 0.53 9.52
N PHE A 186 6.89 1.37 10.12
CA PHE A 186 5.50 1.54 9.68
C PHE A 186 5.51 1.91 8.19
N GLY A 187 4.67 1.27 7.37
CA GLY A 187 4.82 1.44 5.93
C GLY A 187 3.59 1.02 5.13
N PHE A 188 3.55 1.54 3.90
CA PHE A 188 2.60 1.07 2.90
C PHE A 188 2.98 -0.34 2.49
N VAL A 189 2.00 -1.17 2.14
CA VAL A 189 2.24 -2.51 1.60
C VAL A 189 1.59 -2.60 0.22
N VAL A 190 2.35 -2.98 -0.80
CA VAL A 190 1.87 -3.13 -2.17
C VAL A 190 2.17 -4.56 -2.61
N SER A 191 1.12 -5.34 -2.83
CA SER A 191 1.24 -6.65 -3.47
C SER A 191 1.63 -6.45 -4.92
N ASP A 192 2.66 -7.17 -5.32
CA ASP A 192 3.15 -7.17 -6.67
C ASP A 192 2.19 -7.97 -7.57
N LEU A 193 1.48 -7.25 -8.45
CA LEU A 193 0.48 -7.85 -9.33
C LEU A 193 1.17 -8.41 -10.59
N PRO A 194 1.20 -9.74 -10.79
CA PRO A 194 1.73 -10.32 -12.02
C PRO A 194 0.98 -9.74 -13.21
N ASN A 195 1.70 -9.32 -14.25
CA ASN A 195 1.17 -8.71 -15.47
C ASN A 195 0.60 -7.28 -15.34
N ASN A 196 0.86 -6.57 -14.24
CA ASN A 196 0.50 -5.16 -14.11
C ASN A 196 1.58 -4.30 -13.42
N ARG A 197 2.84 -4.45 -13.87
CA ARG A 197 4.01 -3.74 -13.35
C ARG A 197 3.84 -2.21 -13.33
N GLN A 198 3.23 -1.65 -14.37
CA GLN A 198 2.96 -0.21 -14.42
C GLN A 198 2.05 0.25 -13.28
N HIS A 199 1.01 -0.51 -12.96
CA HIS A 199 0.13 -0.18 -11.84
C HIS A 199 0.85 -0.26 -10.50
N VAL A 200 1.74 -1.23 -10.30
CA VAL A 200 2.57 -1.32 -9.09
C VAL A 200 3.49 -0.09 -8.99
N SER A 201 4.16 0.28 -10.09
CA SER A 201 4.98 1.49 -10.16
C SER A 201 4.18 2.76 -9.81
N ASP A 202 2.98 2.91 -10.38
CA ASP A 202 2.09 4.03 -10.08
C ASP A 202 1.70 4.07 -8.58
N GLN A 203 1.45 2.91 -7.97
CA GLN A 203 1.17 2.82 -6.54
C GLN A 203 2.36 3.24 -5.68
N ILE A 204 3.57 2.79 -6.02
CA ILE A 204 4.80 3.21 -5.32
C ILE A 204 4.96 4.73 -5.42
N LEU A 205 4.75 5.30 -6.61
CA LEU A 205 4.82 6.75 -6.82
C LEU A 205 3.76 7.52 -6.02
N ILE A 206 2.55 7.00 -5.90
CA ILE A 206 1.47 7.59 -5.08
C ILE A 206 1.83 7.53 -3.60
N ALA A 207 2.27 6.37 -3.09
CA ALA A 207 2.67 6.20 -1.70
C ALA A 207 3.83 7.13 -1.33
N ALA A 208 4.85 7.24 -2.19
CA ALA A 208 5.94 8.19 -2.02
C ALA A 208 5.43 9.64 -2.01
N LYS A 209 4.53 10.01 -2.93
CA LYS A 209 3.94 11.36 -2.96
C LYS A 209 3.19 11.68 -1.66
N ILE A 210 2.48 10.71 -1.08
CA ILE A 210 1.80 10.87 0.22
C ILE A 210 2.84 11.11 1.33
N ALA A 211 3.87 10.27 1.39
CA ALA A 211 4.93 10.37 2.40
C ALA A 211 5.64 11.75 2.36
N PHE A 212 5.91 12.30 1.17
CA PHE A 212 6.54 13.61 0.99
C PHE A 212 5.57 14.81 1.09
N SER A 213 4.28 14.59 1.35
CA SER A 213 3.28 15.67 1.46
C SER A 213 3.02 16.10 2.91
N GLU A 214 2.22 17.14 3.11
CA GLU A 214 1.74 17.58 4.43
C GLU A 214 0.85 16.54 5.14
N HIS A 215 0.30 15.59 4.39
CA HIS A 215 -0.45 14.46 4.97
C HIS A 215 0.46 13.34 5.47
N GLY A 216 1.74 13.34 5.07
CA GLY A 216 2.77 12.44 5.59
C GLY A 216 3.84 13.22 6.33
N TRP A 217 5.08 12.75 6.28
CA TRP A 217 6.20 13.38 6.97
C TRP A 217 6.76 14.64 6.27
N GLY A 218 6.33 14.94 5.05
CA GLY A 218 6.74 16.14 4.32
C GLY A 218 8.25 16.21 4.09
N SER A 219 8.91 17.14 4.77
CA SER A 219 10.36 17.44 4.62
C SER A 219 11.28 16.58 5.51
N ARG A 220 10.74 15.59 6.24
CA ARG A 220 11.53 14.74 7.15
C ARG A 220 12.60 13.91 6.44
N PHE A 221 12.33 13.52 5.21
CA PHE A 221 13.23 12.65 4.45
C PHE A 221 14.39 13.44 3.83
N SER A 222 15.57 12.84 3.85
CA SER A 222 16.80 13.43 3.32
C SER A 222 17.75 12.35 2.80
N ALA A 223 18.86 12.75 2.18
CA ALA A 223 19.91 11.80 1.77
C ALA A 223 20.52 10.99 2.93
N HIS A 224 20.37 11.44 4.18
CA HIS A 224 20.88 10.75 5.37
C HIS A 224 19.81 9.93 6.10
N ALA A 225 18.54 10.19 5.82
CA ALA A 225 17.37 9.48 6.33
C ALA A 225 16.33 9.37 5.20
N PRO A 226 16.59 8.51 4.19
CA PRO A 226 15.74 8.42 3.02
C PRO A 226 14.43 7.69 3.34
N PHE A 227 13.39 7.94 2.54
CA PHE A 227 12.20 7.12 2.54
C PHE A 227 12.51 5.75 1.91
N LEU A 228 12.05 4.67 2.52
CA LEU A 228 12.43 3.33 2.11
C LEU A 228 11.46 2.76 1.09
N VAL A 229 12.00 2.12 0.05
CA VAL A 229 11.25 1.22 -0.84
C VAL A 229 11.88 -0.15 -0.70
N VAL A 230 11.20 -1.04 0.02
CA VAL A 230 11.66 -2.39 0.34
C VAL A 230 11.09 -3.35 -0.67
N LEU A 231 11.95 -3.92 -1.50
CA LEU A 231 11.61 -4.86 -2.55
C LEU A 231 11.76 -6.28 -2.03
N MET A 232 10.64 -6.89 -1.65
CA MET A 232 10.59 -8.21 -1.06
C MET A 232 10.26 -9.27 -2.12
N GLY A 233 11.30 -9.84 -2.72
CA GLY A 233 11.18 -10.92 -3.72
C GLY A 233 11.23 -12.31 -3.08
N ALA A 234 10.70 -13.31 -3.76
CA ALA A 234 10.79 -14.71 -3.36
C ALA A 234 12.25 -15.23 -3.32
N SER A 235 13.14 -14.56 -4.04
CA SER A 235 14.60 -14.75 -4.02
C SER A 235 15.33 -13.42 -4.25
N VAL A 236 16.66 -13.42 -4.10
CA VAL A 236 17.52 -12.27 -4.43
C VAL A 236 17.36 -11.85 -5.90
N GLU A 237 17.27 -12.81 -6.81
CA GLU A 237 17.11 -12.57 -8.24
C GLU A 237 15.80 -11.84 -8.54
N SER A 238 14.69 -12.30 -7.93
CA SER A 238 13.39 -11.64 -8.11
C SER A 238 13.38 -10.22 -7.51
N ALA A 239 13.94 -10.03 -6.32
CA ALA A 239 14.06 -8.70 -5.73
C ALA A 239 14.90 -7.75 -6.61
N THR A 240 15.96 -8.26 -7.24
CA THR A 240 16.80 -7.52 -8.18
C THR A 240 16.04 -7.17 -9.47
N GLN A 241 15.20 -8.08 -9.97
CA GLN A 241 14.33 -7.82 -11.10
C GLN A 241 13.34 -6.68 -10.77
N MET A 242 12.67 -6.72 -9.62
CA MET A 242 11.79 -5.64 -9.17
C MET A 242 12.54 -4.30 -9.08
N ALA A 243 13.81 -4.30 -8.66
CA ALA A 243 14.62 -3.09 -8.61
C ALA A 243 14.83 -2.46 -9.97
N THR A 244 15.06 -3.30 -10.99
CA THR A 244 15.17 -2.86 -12.38
C THR A 244 13.83 -2.32 -12.89
N GLU A 245 12.73 -3.00 -12.59
CA GLU A 245 11.37 -2.60 -13.02
C GLU A 245 10.92 -1.28 -12.39
N TYR A 246 11.28 -1.03 -11.12
CA TYR A 246 10.85 0.13 -10.35
C TYR A 246 11.93 1.24 -10.24
N GLN A 247 13.00 1.14 -11.02
CA GLN A 247 14.12 2.10 -11.05
C GLN A 247 13.65 3.56 -11.25
N SER A 248 12.59 3.77 -12.03
CA SER A 248 12.02 5.10 -12.29
C SER A 248 11.58 5.85 -11.01
N VAL A 249 11.20 5.12 -9.95
CA VAL A 249 10.87 5.71 -8.64
C VAL A 249 12.13 6.33 -8.01
N LYS A 250 13.24 5.60 -8.03
CA LYS A 250 14.53 6.08 -7.52
C LYS A 250 15.05 7.25 -8.35
N GLU A 251 14.90 7.22 -9.66
CA GLU A 251 15.31 8.34 -10.52
C GLU A 251 14.53 9.63 -10.22
N LYS A 252 13.23 9.50 -9.96
CA LYS A 252 12.36 10.64 -9.66
C LYS A 252 12.69 11.31 -8.33
N TYR A 253 12.92 10.53 -7.28
CA TYR A 253 13.14 11.05 -5.93
C TYR A 253 14.63 11.12 -5.51
N ARG A 254 15.52 10.54 -6.32
CA ARG A 254 16.98 10.51 -6.13
C ARG A 254 17.34 10.04 -4.72
N ASP A 255 18.19 10.80 -4.02
CA ASP A 255 18.71 10.47 -2.70
C ASP A 255 17.65 10.55 -1.59
N LEU A 256 16.44 11.05 -1.88
CA LEU A 256 15.34 11.03 -0.91
C LEU A 256 14.69 9.65 -0.76
N VAL A 257 14.94 8.74 -1.70
CA VAL A 257 14.44 7.36 -1.67
C VAL A 257 15.60 6.38 -1.72
N ARG A 258 15.58 5.41 -0.81
CA ARG A 258 16.50 4.25 -0.85
C ARG A 258 15.70 3.02 -1.20
N MET A 259 16.14 2.31 -2.23
CA MET A 259 15.59 0.99 -2.58
C MET A 259 16.46 -0.09 -1.96
N ASP A 260 15.86 -0.89 -1.08
CA ASP A 260 16.52 -2.03 -0.44
C ASP A 260 15.90 -3.33 -0.92
N LEU A 261 16.74 -4.35 -1.09
CA LEU A 261 16.32 -5.67 -1.56
C LEU A 261 16.23 -6.62 -0.37
N VAL A 262 15.16 -7.41 -0.32
CA VAL A 262 14.95 -8.42 0.72
C VAL A 262 14.60 -9.74 0.05
N ASP A 263 15.44 -10.75 0.30
CA ASP A 263 15.13 -12.14 -0.04
C ASP A 263 14.22 -12.72 1.05
N ARG A 264 12.96 -12.90 0.69
CA ARG A 264 11.94 -13.37 1.62
C ARG A 264 12.21 -14.77 2.15
N SER A 265 12.92 -15.60 1.40
CA SER A 265 13.23 -16.97 1.84
C SER A 265 14.14 -17.00 3.07
N GLN A 266 14.92 -15.94 3.29
CA GLN A 266 15.80 -15.81 4.45
C GLN A 266 15.06 -15.41 5.73
N LEU A 267 13.87 -14.82 5.60
CA LEU A 267 13.05 -14.40 6.75
C LEU A 267 12.19 -15.54 7.31
N VAL A 268 11.97 -16.61 6.55
CA VAL A 268 11.12 -17.75 6.93
C VAL A 268 11.95 -18.94 7.44
N ASP A 269 13.25 -19.00 7.16
CA ASP A 269 14.16 -20.04 7.63
C ASP A 269 15.25 -19.46 8.59
N PRO A 270 14.99 -19.42 9.91
CA PRO A 270 15.94 -18.86 10.88
C PRO A 270 17.23 -19.68 10.99
N THR A 271 17.33 -20.87 10.39
CA THR A 271 18.56 -21.67 10.38
C THR A 271 19.58 -21.23 9.33
N ARG A 272 19.19 -20.33 8.39
CA ARG A 272 20.04 -19.90 7.26
C ARG A 272 20.73 -18.56 7.41
N VAL A 273 20.42 -17.75 8.43
CA VAL A 273 20.97 -16.39 8.63
C VAL A 273 22.38 -16.41 9.28
N ARG A 274 23.14 -17.50 9.13
CA ARG A 274 24.51 -17.59 9.66
C ARG A 274 25.50 -17.99 8.58
N THR A 275 26.05 -17.01 7.88
CA THR A 275 27.38 -17.06 7.27
C THR A 275 28.06 -15.72 7.41
#